data_AF-A0A812JA80-F1
#
_entry.id   AF-A0A812JA80-F1
#
_cell.length_a   1.000
_cell.length_b   1.000
_cell.length_c   1.000
_cell.angle_alpha   90.00
_cell.angle_beta   90.00
_cell.angle_gamma   90.00
#
_symmetry.space_group_name_H-M   'P 1'
#
loop_
_entity.id
_entity.type
_entity.pdbx_description
1 polymer ?
#
loop_
_entity_poly.entity_id
_entity_poly.type
_entity_poly.pdbx_seq_one_letter_code
_entity_poly.pdbx_strand_id
1 'polypeptide(L)' 'MANEFGVSANFIDSELSSFISSGKLTCKIDKVAGVVESNESDSRSQVYVEIIKQGDLLLNKMQKLSGVIDM' A
#
# COMPACT_ATOMS: atom_id res chain seq x y z
N MET A 1 1.08 8.19 21.80
CA MET A 1 0.51 9.01 20.71
C MET A 1 -0.40 10.14 21.22
N ALA A 2 -1.68 9.92 21.52
CA ALA A 2 -2.61 11.02 21.88
C ALA A 2 -2.14 11.90 23.06
N ASN A 3 -1.58 11.28 24.10
CA ASN A 3 -1.04 11.98 25.28
C ASN A 3 0.22 12.81 24.95
N GLU A 4 1.09 12.34 24.07
CA GLU A 4 2.31 13.07 23.65
C GLU A 4 1.97 14.27 22.76
N PHE A 5 0.94 14.13 21.93
CA PHE A 5 0.43 15.21 21.09
C PHE A 5 -0.53 16.16 21.84
N GLY A 6 -0.87 15.87 23.09
CA GLY A 6 -1.77 16.70 23.91
C GLY A 6 -3.20 16.80 23.37
N VAL A 7 -3.65 15.80 22.62
CA VAL A 7 -4.96 15.78 21.94
C VAL A 7 -5.80 14.59 22.37
N SER A 8 -7.11 14.65 22.10
CA SER A 8 -8.01 13.52 22.38
C SER A 8 -7.71 12.33 21.46
N ALA A 9 -7.93 11.11 21.96
CA ALA A 9 -7.81 9.89 21.15
C ALA A 9 -8.72 9.91 19.91
N ASN A 10 -9.94 10.44 20.04
CA ASN A 10 -10.89 10.56 18.93
C ASN A 10 -10.37 11.46 17.81
N PHE A 11 -9.63 12.51 18.15
CA PHE A 11 -9.02 13.42 17.16
C PHE A 11 -7.90 12.73 16.38
N ILE A 12 -7.06 11.95 17.07
CA ILE A 12 -6.00 11.15 16.43
C ILE A 12 -6.60 10.10 15.50
N ASP A 13 -7.67 9.41 15.92
CA ASP A 13 -8.37 8.43 15.10
C ASP A 13 -8.92 9.05 13.80
N SER A 14 -9.54 10.25 13.86
CA SER A 14 -10.09 10.91 12.68
C SER A 14 -9.00 11.37 11.71
N GLU A 15 -7.93 11.96 12.22
CA GLU A 15 -6.82 12.46 11.38
C GLU A 15 -6.03 11.31 10.74
N LEU A 16 -5.70 10.26 11.51
CA LEU A 16 -5.02 9.09 10.97
C LEU A 16 -5.88 8.40 9.91
N SER A 17 -7.19 8.27 10.11
CA SER A 17 -8.09 7.71 9.10
C SER A 17 -8.03 8.51 7.79
N SER A 18 -8.00 9.85 7.87
CA SER A 18 -7.88 10.74 6.71
C SER A 18 -6.54 10.56 5.99
N PHE A 19 -5.43 10.52 6.73
CA PHE A 19 -4.09 10.34 6.13
C PHE A 19 -3.86 8.96 5.51
N ILE A 20 -4.41 7.91 6.11
CA ILE A 20 -4.37 6.56 5.54
C ILE A 20 -5.22 6.48 4.27
N SER A 21 -6.44 7.03 4.29
CA SER A 21 -7.32 7.03 3.11
C SER A 21 -6.76 7.83 1.93
N SER A 22 -5.99 8.90 2.22
CA SER A 22 -5.32 9.71 1.19
C SER A 22 -3.98 9.12 0.74
N GLY A 23 -3.54 8.00 1.32
CA GLY A 23 -2.28 7.34 0.99
C GLY A 23 -1.02 8.12 1.40
N LYS A 24 -1.16 9.16 2.24
CA LYS A 24 -0.04 9.97 2.75
C LYS A 24 0.71 9.27 3.88
N LEU A 25 0.07 8.31 4.54
CA LEU A 25 0.64 7.57 5.65
C LEU A 25 0.40 6.07 5.47
N THR A 26 1.48 5.29 5.40
CA THR A 26 1.44 3.83 5.23
C THR A 26 1.38 3.14 6.59
N CYS A 27 0.22 3.15 7.22
CA CYS A 27 -0.02 2.44 8.46
C CYS A 27 -1.44 1.86 8.51
N LYS A 28 -1.64 0.86 9.37
CA LYS A 28 -2.95 0.30 9.69
C LYS A 28 -3.29 0.62 11.14
N ILE A 29 -4.55 1.00 11.38
CA ILE A 29 -5.08 1.21 12.73
C ILE A 29 -5.80 -0.06 13.15
N ASP A 30 -5.40 -0.65 14.28
CA ASP A 30 -6.19 -1.63 15.00
C ASP A 30 -6.84 -0.97 16.22
N LYS A 31 -8.14 -0.67 16.09
CA LYS A 31 -8.92 -0.01 17.14
C LYS A 31 -9.28 -0.96 18.30
N VAL A 32 -9.28 -2.27 18.08
CA VAL A 32 -9.62 -3.26 19.13
C VAL A 32 -8.43 -3.44 20.06
N ALA A 33 -7.23 -3.59 19.49
CA ALA A 33 -5.99 -3.67 20.25
C ALA A 33 -5.45 -2.29 20.69
N GLY A 34 -5.97 -1.19 20.11
CA GLY A 34 -5.55 0.18 20.43
C GLY A 34 -4.14 0.51 19.93
N VAL A 35 -3.68 -0.17 18.88
CA VAL A 35 -2.34 -0.05 18.32
C VAL A 35 -2.37 0.43 16.88
N VAL A 36 -1.33 1.13 16.47
CA VAL A 36 -1.09 1.55 15.08
C VAL A 36 0.11 0.79 14.57
N GLU A 37 -0.08 -0.02 13.53
CA GLU A 37 0.97 -0.78 12.88
C GLU A 37 1.48 0.00 11.66
N SER A 38 2.73 0.44 11.72
CA SER A 38 3.41 1.00 10.55
C SER A 38 3.86 -0.13 9.64
N ASN A 39 3.24 -0.23 8.48
CA ASN A 39 3.65 -1.18 7.46
C ASN A 39 4.58 -0.44 6.50
N GLU A 40 5.80 -0.14 6.96
CA GLU A 40 6.90 0.22 6.07
C GLU A 40 7.14 -1.00 5.18
N SER A 41 6.52 -1.00 3.99
CA SER A 41 6.78 -2.05 3.02
C SER A 41 8.26 -1.99 2.69
N ASP A 42 8.99 -3.05 3.03
CA ASP A 42 10.41 -3.18 2.71
C ASP A 42 10.62 -2.82 1.24
N SER A 43 11.53 -1.89 0.98
CA SER A 43 11.97 -1.47 -0.35
C SER A 43 12.15 -2.64 -1.32
N ARG A 44 12.65 -3.79 -0.83
CA ARG A 44 12.83 -5.00 -1.64
C ARG A 44 11.51 -5.65 -2.06
N SER A 45 10.52 -5.68 -1.16
CA SER A 45 9.19 -6.23 -1.43
C SER A 45 8.43 -5.38 -2.43
N GLN A 46 8.58 -4.04 -2.37
CA GLN A 46 8.00 -3.14 -3.37
C GLN A 46 8.57 -3.39 -4.77
N VAL A 47 9.92 -3.40 -4.88
CA VAL A 47 10.61 -3.63 -6.16
C VAL A 47 10.27 -5.01 -6.73
N TYR A 48 10.18 -6.05 -5.89
CA TYR A 48 9.77 -7.39 -6.33
C TYR A 48 8.37 -7.38 -6.97
N VAL A 49 7.37 -6.78 -6.31
CA VAL A 49 6.00 -6.71 -6.83
C VAL A 49 5.95 -5.91 -8.14
N GLU A 50 6.75 -4.85 -8.26
CA GLU A 50 6.83 -4.06 -9.48
C GLU A 50 7.42 -4.85 -10.64
N ILE A 51 8.51 -5.58 -10.42
CA ILE A 51 9.14 -6.44 -11.44
C ILE A 51 8.13 -7.48 -11.96
N ILE A 52 7.39 -8.15 -11.05
CA ILE A 52 6.39 -9.14 -11.45
C ILE A 52 5.29 -8.51 -12.31
N LYS A 53 4.78 -7.32 -11.93
CA LYS A 53 3.76 -6.61 -12.72
C LYS A 53 4.25 -6.22 -14.11
N GLN A 54 5.47 -5.71 -14.21
CA GLN A 54 6.06 -5.35 -15.51
C GLN A 54 6.33 -6.58 -16.38
N GLY A 55 6.75 -7.69 -15.76
CA GLY A 55 6.92 -8.98 -16.43
C GLY A 55 5.62 -9.51 -17.02
N ASP A 56 4.52 -9.47 -16.25
CA ASP A 56 3.20 -9.91 -16.72
C ASP A 56 2.67 -9.03 -17.88
N LEU A 57 2.89 -7.71 -17.81
CA LEU A 57 2.54 -6.80 -18.89
C LEU A 57 3.29 -7.14 -20.19
N LEU A 58 4.58 -7.46 -20.08
CA LEU A 58 5.40 -7.84 -21.23
C LEU A 58 4.93 -9.17 -21.82
N LEU A 59 4.68 -10.18 -20.99
CA LEU A 59 4.17 -11.49 -21.42
C LEU A 59 2.85 -11.36 -22.19
N ASN A 60 1.91 -10.57 -21.66
CA ASN A 60 0.64 -10.32 -22.32
C ASN A 60 0.81 -9.66 -23.69
N LYS A 61 1.76 -8.73 -23.83
CA LYS A 61 2.07 -8.10 -25.12
C LYS A 61 2.67 -9.11 -26.10
N MET A 62 3.63 -9.93 -25.66
CA MET A 62 4.25 -10.96 -26.49
C MET A 62 3.24 -12.01 -26.96
N GLN A 63 2.36 -12.48 -26.07
CA GLN A 63 1.31 -13.44 -26.43
C GLN A 63 0.36 -12.88 -27.49
N LYS A 64 -0.06 -11.61 -27.36
CA LYS A 64 -0.90 -10.94 -28.37
C LYS A 64 -0.20 -10.84 -29.72
N LEU A 65 1.10 -10.54 -29.73
CA LEU A 65 1.90 -10.47 -30.96
C LEU A 65 2.06 -11.87 -31.61
N SER A 66 2.36 -12.91 -30.83
CA SER A 66 2.48 -14.28 -31.35
C SER A 66 1.18 -14.74 -32.01
N GLY A 67 0.03 -14.53 -31.35
CA GLY A 67 -1.27 -14.92 -31.90
C GLY A 67 -1.66 -14.24 -33.21
N VAL A 68 -1.05 -13.08 -33.54
CA VAL A 68 -1.23 -12.40 -34.84
C VAL A 68 -0.26 -12.93 -35.89
N ILE A 69 0.92 -13.41 -35.49
CA ILE A 69 1.94 -13.97 -36.40
C ILE A 69 1.62 -15.43 -36.77
N ASP A 70 0.98 -16.17 -35.88
CA ASP A 70 0.58 -17.57 -36.08
C ASP A 70 -0.72 -17.71 -36.93
N MET A 71 -1.32 -16.59 -37.39
CA MET A 71 -2.45 -16.52 -38.34
C MET A 71 -1.98 -16.15 -39.73
#